data_AF-A0A6J4S2L6-F1
#
_entry.id   AF-A0A6J4S2L6-F1
#
_cell.length_a   1.000
_cell.length_b   1.000
_cell.length_c   1.000
_cell.angle_alpha   90.00
_cell.angle_beta   90.00
_cell.angle_gamma   90.00
#
_symmetry.space_group_name_H-M   'P 1'
#
loop_
_entity.id
_entity.type
_entity.pdbx_description
1 polymer ?
#
loop_
_entity_poly.entity_id
_entity_poly.type
_entity_poly.pdbx_seq_one_letter_code
_entity_poly.pdbx_strand_id
1 'polypeptide(L)'
;PQVVVLCGDVSVVDLVGRGTALRRHPAFGSAGANANFVSRDARGEWAMRTFERGVEGETLACGTGAIASAALIVAWGLAAADPVVVRTRSGLPLGVRFQGTADGGVVPSLRGEGRIVYHGTLGEL
;
A
#
# COMPACT_ATOMS: atom_id res chain seq x y z
N PRO A 1 -2.35 -11.69 -0.96
CA PRO A 1 -1.27 -11.25 -1.88
C PRO A 1 -1.33 -9.73 -2.09
N GLN A 2 -0.18 -9.10 -2.31
CA GLN A 2 -0.04 -7.69 -2.67
C GLN A 2 0.69 -7.64 -4.01
N VAL A 3 0.10 -7.03 -5.03
CA VAL A 3 0.83 -6.68 -6.27
C VAL A 3 1.12 -5.20 -6.24
N VAL A 4 2.35 -4.83 -6.62
CA VAL A 4 2.78 -3.44 -6.67
C VAL A 4 3.21 -3.14 -8.10
N VAL A 5 2.72 -2.02 -8.62
CA VAL A 5 3.00 -1.54 -9.96
C VAL A 5 3.65 -0.17 -9.86
N LEU A 6 4.90 -0.07 -10.29
CA LEU A 6 5.53 1.22 -10.54
C LEU A 6 4.91 1.82 -11.81
N CYS A 7 4.33 3.01 -11.72
CA CYS A 7 3.73 3.72 -12.85
C CYS A 7 4.26 5.15 -12.97
N GLY A 8 3.93 5.82 -14.07
CA GLY A 8 4.35 7.19 -14.32
C GLY A 8 3.74 8.20 -13.33
N ASP A 9 2.41 8.19 -13.18
CA ASP A 9 1.70 9.06 -12.25
C ASP A 9 0.44 8.37 -11.70
N VAL A 10 0.41 8.16 -10.38
CA VAL A 10 -0.74 7.58 -9.68
C VAL A 10 -1.98 8.49 -9.70
N SER A 11 -1.81 9.80 -9.89
CA SER A 11 -2.92 10.76 -9.88
C SER A 11 -3.89 10.54 -11.05
N VAL A 12 -3.37 10.09 -12.19
CA VAL A 12 -4.12 9.84 -13.43
C VAL A 12 -4.23 8.36 -13.81
N VAL A 13 -3.78 7.45 -12.94
CA VAL A 13 -3.87 6.02 -13.22
C VAL A 13 -5.33 5.58 -13.31
N ASP A 14 -5.66 4.79 -14.33
CA ASP A 14 -6.92 4.01 -14.39
C ASP A 14 -6.90 2.93 -13.30
N LEU A 15 -7.24 3.35 -12.08
CA LEU A 15 -7.16 2.50 -10.91
C LEU A 15 -8.22 1.39 -10.97
N VAL A 16 -9.42 1.70 -11.46
CA VAL A 16 -10.53 0.73 -11.47
C VAL A 16 -10.31 -0.32 -12.54
N GLY A 17 -10.04 0.06 -13.79
CA GLY A 17 -9.84 -0.90 -14.87
C GLY A 17 -8.60 -1.76 -14.64
N ARG A 18 -7.45 -1.12 -14.38
CA ARG A 18 -6.19 -1.85 -14.13
C ARG A 18 -6.21 -2.61 -12.82
N GLY A 19 -6.76 -2.01 -11.76
CA GLY A 19 -6.90 -2.65 -10.45
C GLY A 19 -7.76 -3.90 -10.52
N THR A 20 -8.90 -3.85 -11.21
CA THR A 20 -9.78 -5.01 -11.41
C THR A 20 -9.07 -6.13 -12.18
N ALA A 21 -8.35 -5.79 -13.25
CA ALA A 21 -7.59 -6.77 -14.03
C ALA A 21 -6.51 -7.46 -13.18
N LEU A 22 -5.73 -6.69 -12.42
CA LEU A 22 -4.69 -7.23 -11.54
C LEU A 22 -5.27 -8.04 -10.38
N ARG A 23 -6.34 -7.55 -9.74
CA ARG A 23 -7.06 -8.21 -8.65
C ARG A 23 -7.51 -9.62 -9.01
N ARG A 24 -7.84 -9.86 -10.28
CA ARG A 24 -8.35 -11.13 -10.83
C ARG A 24 -7.32 -11.89 -11.65
N HIS A 25 -6.07 -11.42 -11.68
CA HIS A 25 -5.05 -12.06 -12.50
C HIS A 25 -4.82 -13.51 -12.06
N PRO A 26 -4.79 -14.50 -12.99
CA PRO A 26 -4.72 -15.92 -12.65
C PRO A 26 -3.54 -16.31 -11.75
N ALA A 27 -2.42 -15.58 -11.84
CA ALA A 27 -1.24 -15.80 -10.98
C ALA A 27 -1.51 -15.63 -9.47
N PHE A 28 -2.62 -14.99 -9.09
CA PHE A 28 -3.00 -14.79 -7.69
C PHE A 28 -4.08 -15.77 -7.20
N GLY A 29 -4.45 -16.74 -8.04
CA GLY A 29 -5.49 -17.73 -7.73
C GLY A 29 -6.88 -17.11 -7.52
N SER A 30 -7.82 -17.92 -7.03
CA SER A 30 -9.21 -17.52 -6.80
C SER A 30 -9.35 -16.39 -5.77
N ALA A 31 -8.46 -16.34 -4.77
CA ALA A 31 -8.47 -15.29 -3.76
C ALA A 31 -8.00 -13.93 -4.30
N GLY A 32 -7.17 -13.90 -5.34
CA GLY A 32 -6.62 -12.69 -5.95
C GLY A 32 -5.75 -11.82 -5.03
N ALA A 33 -5.56 -10.56 -5.41
CA ALA A 33 -4.62 -9.63 -4.76
C ALA A 33 -5.19 -8.22 -4.57
N ASN A 34 -4.67 -7.49 -3.58
CA ASN A 34 -4.74 -6.02 -3.60
C ASN A 34 -3.78 -5.51 -4.68
N ALA A 35 -4.20 -4.53 -5.47
CA ALA A 35 -3.35 -3.90 -6.48
C ALA A 35 -2.94 -2.49 -6.03
N ASN A 36 -1.65 -2.30 -5.82
CA ASN A 36 -1.05 -1.07 -5.32
C ASN A 36 -0.27 -0.41 -6.46
N PHE A 37 -0.56 0.85 -6.75
CA PHE A 37 0.12 1.63 -7.77
C PHE A 37 0.95 2.68 -7.07
N VAL A 38 2.22 2.80 -7.47
CA VAL A 38 3.17 3.75 -6.87
C VAL A 38 3.87 4.58 -7.94
N SER A 39 4.09 5.85 -7.62
CA SER A 39 4.93 6.76 -8.40
C SER A 39 5.54 7.81 -7.47
N ARG A 40 6.55 8.53 -7.95
CA ARG A 40 6.95 9.79 -7.33
C ARG A 40 6.01 10.89 -7.81
N ASP A 41 5.61 11.79 -6.93
CA ASP A 41 4.82 12.97 -7.28
C ASP A 41 5.70 14.14 -7.75
N ALA A 42 5.09 15.30 -8.02
CA ALA A 42 5.80 16.50 -8.48
C ALA A 42 6.83 17.04 -7.46
N ARG A 43 6.76 16.63 -6.19
CA ARG A 43 7.72 16.99 -5.13
C ARG A 43 8.79 15.92 -4.95
N GLY A 44 8.72 14.84 -5.73
CA GLY A 44 9.60 13.68 -5.61
C GLY A 44 9.22 12.76 -4.45
N GLU A 45 8.07 12.95 -3.80
CA GLU A 45 7.60 12.09 -2.71
C GLU A 45 6.91 10.85 -3.28
N TRP A 46 7.01 9.70 -2.61
CA TRP A 46 6.26 8.51 -3.04
C TRP A 46 4.77 8.66 -2.72
N ALA A 47 3.93 8.45 -3.72
CA ALA A 47 2.49 8.38 -3.59
C ALA A 47 1.99 6.96 -3.95
N MET A 48 0.94 6.52 -3.26
CA MET A 48 0.34 5.20 -3.46
C MET A 48 -1.18 5.30 -3.55
N ARG A 49 -1.75 4.55 -4.49
CA ARG A 49 -3.19 4.26 -4.56
C ARG A 49 -3.41 2.75 -4.58
N THR A 50 -4.44 2.28 -3.88
CA THR A 50 -4.71 0.85 -3.72
C THR A 50 -6.12 0.53 -4.19
N PHE A 51 -6.23 -0.43 -5.11
CA PHE A 51 -7.47 -1.15 -5.37
C PHE A 51 -7.52 -2.36 -4.43
N GLU A 52 -8.45 -2.37 -3.50
CA GLU A 52 -8.46 -3.32 -2.38
C GLU A 52 -9.42 -4.48 -2.61
N ARG A 53 -8.92 -5.69 -2.42
CA ARG A 53 -9.73 -6.91 -2.43
C ARG A 53 -10.78 -6.85 -1.33
N GLY A 54 -12.01 -7.27 -1.67
CA GLY A 54 -13.13 -7.33 -0.72
C GLY A 54 -13.90 -6.01 -0.61
N VAL A 55 -13.25 -4.88 -0.85
CA VAL A 55 -13.92 -3.60 -1.16
C VAL A 55 -14.24 -3.53 -2.65
N GLU A 56 -13.38 -4.13 -3.49
CA GLU A 56 -13.46 -4.11 -4.95
C GLU A 56 -13.48 -2.68 -5.51
N GLY A 57 -12.67 -1.81 -4.88
CA GLY A 57 -12.55 -0.40 -5.18
C GLY A 57 -11.35 0.25 -4.49
N GLU A 58 -11.24 1.56 -4.64
CA GLU A 58 -10.19 2.35 -3.98
C GLU A 58 -10.49 2.55 -2.49
N THR A 59 -9.50 2.32 -1.64
CA THR A 59 -9.54 2.68 -0.22
C THR A 59 -8.62 3.86 0.10
N LEU A 60 -8.92 4.56 1.20
CA LEU A 60 -8.16 5.75 1.62
C LEU A 60 -6.71 5.44 2.01
N ALA A 61 -6.47 4.25 2.55
CA ALA A 61 -5.16 3.75 2.93
C ALA A 61 -5.18 2.22 3.03
N CYS A 62 -4.06 1.59 2.73
CA CYS A 62 -3.85 0.15 2.94
C CYS A 62 -2.47 -0.09 3.56
N GLY A 63 -2.42 -0.45 4.85
CA GLY A 63 -1.16 -0.59 5.57
C GLY A 63 -0.28 -1.73 5.04
N THR A 64 -0.88 -2.88 4.71
CA THR A 64 -0.13 -4.00 4.12
C THR A 64 0.33 -3.70 2.69
N GLY A 65 -0.45 -2.94 1.93
CA GLY A 65 -0.05 -2.41 0.62
C GLY A 65 1.13 -1.43 0.71
N ALA A 66 1.17 -0.58 1.73
CA ALA A 66 2.27 0.33 2.00
C ALA A 66 3.57 -0.41 2.32
N ILE A 67 3.52 -1.45 3.16
CA ILE A 67 4.68 -2.31 3.47
C ILE A 67 5.22 -2.97 2.20
N ALA A 68 4.35 -3.59 1.40
CA ALA A 68 4.74 -4.25 0.16
C ALA A 68 5.35 -3.27 -0.85
N SER A 69 4.75 -2.08 -0.97
CA SER A 69 5.24 -1.02 -1.84
C SER A 69 6.62 -0.52 -1.42
N ALA A 70 6.81 -0.25 -0.13
CA ALA A 70 8.11 0.14 0.40
C ALA A 70 9.19 -0.92 0.16
N ALA A 71 8.86 -2.19 0.36
CA ALA A 71 9.79 -3.30 0.15
C ALA A 71 10.26 -3.36 -1.32
N LEU A 72 9.33 -3.22 -2.27
CA LEU A 72 9.66 -3.24 -3.69
C LEU A 72 10.37 -1.97 -4.16
N ILE A 73 10.04 -0.80 -3.63
CA ILE A 73 10.78 0.46 -3.89
C ILE A 73 12.26 0.32 -3.50
N VAL A 74 12.54 -0.29 -2.33
CA VAL A 74 13.92 -0.57 -1.89
C VAL A 74 14.58 -1.61 -2.78
N ALA A 75 13.88 -2.73 -3.05
CA ALA A 75 14.42 -3.80 -3.89
C ALA A 75 14.72 -3.36 -5.33
N TRP A 76 13.97 -2.39 -5.85
CA TRP A 76 14.21 -1.77 -7.15
C TRP A 76 15.32 -0.70 -7.13
N GLY A 77 15.95 -0.45 -5.97
CA GLY A 77 17.01 0.55 -5.83
C GLY A 77 16.54 2.00 -5.94
N LEU A 78 15.24 2.26 -5.74
CA LEU A 78 14.63 3.57 -5.96
C LEU A 78 14.57 4.43 -4.67
N ALA A 79 14.83 3.83 -3.50
CA ALA A 79 15.01 4.54 -2.23
C ALA A 79 15.87 3.71 -1.25
N ALA A 80 16.48 4.39 -0.29
CA ALA A 80 17.10 3.74 0.86
C ALA A 80 16.05 3.19 1.83
N ALA A 81 16.43 2.16 2.60
CA ALA A 81 15.54 1.44 3.52
C ALA A 81 15.36 2.13 4.89
N ASP A 82 15.30 3.47 4.97
CA ASP A 82 15.14 4.17 6.25
C ASP A 82 14.61 5.62 6.16
N PRO A 83 13.40 5.88 6.69
CA PRO A 83 12.19 5.13 6.38
C PRO A 83 11.74 5.40 4.94
N VAL A 84 11.09 4.42 4.31
CA VAL A 84 10.34 4.69 3.07
C VAL A 84 8.99 5.26 3.46
N VAL A 85 8.72 6.50 3.05
CA VAL A 85 7.44 7.17 3.32
C VAL A 85 6.61 7.15 2.04
N VAL A 86 5.40 6.60 2.12
CA VAL A 86 4.41 6.61 1.05
C VAL A 86 3.18 7.39 1.48
N ARG A 87 2.72 8.33 0.64
CA ARG A 87 1.50 9.10 0.87
C ARG A 87 0.31 8.35 0.27
N THR A 88 -0.73 8.08 1.05
CA THR A 88 -1.92 7.33 0.59
C THR A 88 -3.00 8.27 0.05
N ARG A 89 -4.12 7.70 -0.43
CA ARG A 89 -5.26 8.47 -0.95
C ARG A 89 -5.90 9.40 0.09
N SER A 90 -5.81 9.10 1.38
CA SER A 90 -6.22 10.01 2.46
C SER A 90 -5.38 11.29 2.55
N GLY A 91 -4.23 11.35 1.86
CA GLY A 91 -3.25 12.44 1.96
C GLY A 91 -2.27 12.28 3.12
N LEU A 92 -2.51 11.31 4.01
CA LEU A 92 -1.66 11.04 5.17
C LEU A 92 -0.48 10.12 4.80
N PRO A 93 0.71 10.33 5.38
CA PRO A 93 1.86 9.48 5.14
C PRO A 93 1.81 8.20 5.96
N LEU A 94 2.30 7.12 5.35
CA LEU A 94 2.67 5.88 6.04
C LEU A 94 4.18 5.67 5.89
N GLY A 95 4.88 5.58 7.02
CA GLY A 95 6.32 5.31 7.08
C GLY A 95 6.59 3.84 7.33
N VAL A 96 7.42 3.22 6.49
CA VAL A 96 7.83 1.82 6.62
C VAL A 96 9.33 1.76 6.91
N ARG A 97 9.70 0.98 7.93
CA ARG A 97 11.09 0.65 8.25
C ARG A 97 11.27 -0.86 8.19
N PHE A 98 12.47 -1.28 7.80
CA PHE A 98 12.85 -2.69 7.74
C PHE A 98 13.97 -2.93 8.75
N GLN A 99 13.72 -3.80 9.73
CA GLN A 99 14.70 -4.17 10.75
C GLN A 99 15.21 -5.58 10.48
N GLY A 100 16.53 -5.74 10.38
CA GLY A 100 17.14 -7.07 10.28
C GLY A 100 16.94 -7.86 11.58
N THR A 101 16.74 -9.17 11.46
CA THR A 101 16.69 -10.10 12.59
C THR A 101 18.02 -10.87 12.71
N ALA A 102 18.27 -11.48 13.87
CA ALA A 102 19.53 -12.17 14.15
C ALA A 102 19.78 -13.38 13.23
N ASP A 103 18.72 -13.98 12.69
CA ASP A 103 18.73 -15.09 11.74
C ASP A 103 18.79 -14.62 10.27
N GLY A 104 19.01 -13.33 10.01
CA GLY A 104 19.11 -12.77 8.66
C GLY A 104 17.76 -12.49 7.99
N GLY A 105 16.65 -12.65 8.71
CA GLY A 105 15.33 -12.18 8.28
C GLY A 105 15.18 -10.66 8.36
N VAL A 106 14.01 -10.18 7.92
CA VAL A 106 13.65 -8.76 7.98
C VAL A 106 12.23 -8.62 8.50
N VAL A 107 12.05 -7.79 9.52
CA VAL A 107 10.74 -7.45 10.08
C VAL A 107 10.38 -6.01 9.69
N PRO A 108 9.26 -5.80 8.96
CA PRO A 108 8.78 -4.47 8.68
C PRO A 108 8.05 -3.89 9.90
N SER A 109 8.21 -2.58 10.12
CA SER A 109 7.33 -1.80 11.00
C SER A 109 6.65 -0.70 10.19
N LEU A 110 5.41 -0.40 10.56
CA LEU A 110 4.57 0.60 9.91
C LEU A 110 4.21 1.69 10.92
N ARG A 111 4.37 2.95 10.51
CA ARG A 111 3.96 4.13 11.28
C ARG A 111 2.97 4.95 10.48
N GLY A 112 1.85 5.33 11.10
CA GLY A 112 0.82 6.19 10.54
C GLY A 112 0.00 6.84 11.66
N GLU A 113 -0.95 7.71 11.30
CA GLU A 113 -1.91 8.27 12.26
C GLU A 113 -2.91 7.19 12.71
N GLY A 114 -3.23 7.19 14.01
CA GLY A 114 -4.37 6.49 14.57
C GLY A 114 -5.17 7.45 15.46
N ARG A 115 -6.48 7.52 15.26
CA ARG A 115 -7.36 8.46 15.98
C ARG A 115 -8.64 7.76 16.41
N ILE A 116 -9.02 7.95 17.67
CA ILE A 116 -10.34 7.55 18.17
C ILE A 116 -11.37 8.56 17.65
N VAL A 117 -12.40 8.08 16.96
CA VAL A 117 -13.47 8.93 16.39
C VAL A 117 -14.70 8.94 17.29
N TYR A 118 -15.11 7.78 17.79
CA TYR A 118 -16.24 7.64 18.73
C TYR A 118 -16.08 6.37 19.56
N HIS A 119 -16.79 6.30 20.69
CA HIS A 119 -16.98 5.08 21.50
C HIS A 119 -18.48 4.77 21.59
N GLY A 120 -18.85 3.49 21.60
CA GLY A 120 -20.25 3.08 21.73
C GLY A 120 -20.41 1.58 22.02
N THR A 121 -21.65 1.17 22.27
CA THR A 121 -22.05 -0.21 22.53
C THR A 121 -22.98 -0.69 21.41
N LEU A 122 -22.74 -1.89 20.87
CA LEU A 122 -23.62 -2.52 19.89
C LEU A 122 -24.57 -3.48 20.63
N GLY A 123 -25.89 -3.27 20.52
CA GLY A 123 -26.91 -4.20 21.02
C GLY A 123 -27.57 -4.94 19.85
N GLU A 124 -28.03 -6.17 20.08
CA GLU A 124 -28.92 -6.87 19.15
C GLU A 124 -30.34 -6.29 19.24
N LEU A 125 -31.03 -6.22 18.10
CA LEU A 125 -32.44 -5.81 17.99
C LEU A 125 -33.38 -6.97 18.32
#